data_AF-D1QMR5-F1
#
_entry.id   AF-D1QMR5-F1
#
_cell.length_a   1.000
_cell.length_b   1.000
_cell.length_c   1.000
_cell.angle_alpha   90.00
_cell.angle_beta   90.00
_cell.angle_gamma   90.00
#
_symmetry.space_group_name_H-M   'P 1'
#
loop_
_entity.id
_entity.type
_entity.pdbx_description
1 polymer ?
#
loop_
_entity_poly.entity_id
_entity_poly.type
_entity_poly.pdbx_seq_one_letter_code
_entity_poly.pdbx_strand_id
1 'polypeptide(L)'
;MIKIYGMKTCPDCAFVDEQVKGNDRYEVIDIGEHVRNLKAFLSLRDNNPVFDEAKKHGYAGIPCFVLEDGRVTLTPEEAGLKSQEAGAPSCSLDGKGC
;
A
#
# COMPACT_ATOMS: atom_id res chain seq x y z
N MET A 1 3.51 -4.87 -15.29
CA MET A 1 2.36 -4.40 -14.49
C MET A 1 2.78 -4.34 -13.03
N ILE A 2 2.58 -3.18 -12.41
CA ILE A 2 2.85 -2.93 -10.99
C ILE A 2 1.58 -3.28 -10.20
N LYS A 3 1.71 -4.06 -9.13
CA LYS A 3 0.57 -4.38 -8.25
C LYS A 3 0.56 -3.46 -7.05
N ILE A 4 -0.61 -2.96 -6.69
CA ILE A 4 -0.81 -2.07 -5.55
C ILE A 4 -1.76 -2.76 -4.58
N TYR A 5 -1.24 -3.20 -3.43
CA TYR A 5 -2.06 -3.71 -2.33
C TYR A 5 -2.45 -2.55 -1.43
N GLY A 6 -3.76 -2.35 -1.24
CA GLY A 6 -4.29 -1.25 -0.46
C GLY A 6 -5.72 -1.51 0.02
N MET A 7 -6.31 -0.52 0.66
CA MET A 7 -7.72 -0.55 1.08
C MET A 7 -8.31 0.84 0.95
N LYS A 8 -9.53 0.96 0.44
CA LYS A 8 -10.19 2.27 0.19
C LYS A 8 -10.38 3.14 1.45
N THR A 9 -10.39 2.51 2.62
CA THR A 9 -10.50 3.20 3.92
C THR A 9 -9.16 3.75 4.43
N CYS A 10 -8.05 3.47 3.75
CA CYS A 10 -6.74 4.08 4.00
C CYS A 10 -6.59 5.34 3.10
N PRO A 11 -6.41 6.54 3.69
CA PRO A 11 -6.28 7.78 2.92
C PRO A 11 -5.14 7.77 1.89
N ASP A 12 -3.97 7.22 2.26
CA ASP A 12 -2.83 7.10 1.35
C ASP A 12 -3.13 6.19 0.16
N CYS A 13 -3.85 5.08 0.38
CA CYS A 13 -4.27 4.19 -0.70
C CYS A 13 -5.26 4.90 -1.63
N ALA A 14 -6.26 5.60 -1.08
CA ALA A 14 -7.23 6.34 -1.88
C ALA A 14 -6.56 7.43 -2.74
N PHE A 15 -5.52 8.09 -2.22
CA PHE A 15 -4.74 9.06 -2.97
C PHE A 15 -3.96 8.43 -4.13
N VAL A 16 -3.40 7.24 -3.92
CA VAL A 16 -2.69 6.48 -4.95
C VAL A 16 -3.66 5.95 -6.01
N ASP A 17 -4.82 5.43 -5.60
CA ASP A 17 -5.83 4.85 -6.51
C ASP A 17 -6.32 5.88 -7.55
N GLU A 18 -6.49 7.14 -7.16
CA GLU A 18 -6.88 8.21 -8.10
C GLU A 18 -5.79 8.52 -9.13
N GLN A 19 -4.50 8.36 -8.80
CA GLN A 19 -3.39 8.59 -9.74
C GLN A 19 -3.30 7.54 -10.84
N VAL A 20 -3.79 6.31 -10.58
CA VAL A 20 -3.65 5.15 -11.48
C VAL A 20 -4.94 4.79 -12.21
N LYS A 21 -6.00 5.57 -12.03
CA LYS A 21 -7.31 5.31 -12.62
C LYS A 21 -7.23 5.28 -14.15
N GLY A 22 -7.62 4.14 -14.74
CA GLY A 22 -7.58 3.94 -16.20
C GLY A 22 -6.17 3.72 -16.76
N ASN A 23 -5.15 3.54 -15.91
CA ASN A 23 -3.79 3.23 -16.32
C ASN A 23 -3.53 1.72 -16.18
N ASP A 24 -3.39 1.04 -17.32
CA ASP A 24 -3.17 -0.40 -17.41
C ASP A 24 -1.79 -0.87 -16.94
N ARG A 25 -0.87 0.05 -16.65
CA ARG A 25 0.40 -0.26 -15.99
C ARG A 25 0.19 -0.78 -14.55
N TYR A 26 -0.92 -0.41 -13.90
CA TYR A 26 -1.17 -0.71 -12.50
C TYR A 26 -2.37 -1.64 -12.31
N GLU A 27 -2.23 -2.55 -11.36
CA GLU A 27 -3.31 -3.41 -10.86
C GLU A 27 -3.55 -3.06 -9.39
N VAL A 28 -4.71 -2.47 -9.07
CA VAL A 28 -5.12 -2.17 -7.69
C VAL A 28 -5.79 -3.40 -7.10
N ILE A 29 -5.32 -3.84 -5.95
CA ILE A 29 -5.79 -5.02 -5.23
C ILE A 29 -6.28 -4.56 -3.85
N ASP A 30 -7.60 -4.47 -3.70
CA ASP A 30 -8.24 -4.16 -2.43
C ASP A 30 -8.16 -5.37 -1.49
N ILE A 31 -7.37 -5.23 -0.41
CA ILE A 31 -7.20 -6.31 0.58
C ILE A 31 -8.41 -6.47 1.48
N GLY A 32 -9.30 -5.46 1.55
CA GLY A 32 -10.55 -5.50 2.29
C GLY A 32 -11.70 -6.17 1.53
N GLU A 33 -11.58 -6.30 0.21
CA GLU A 33 -12.64 -6.84 -0.66
C GLU A 33 -12.80 -8.36 -0.50
N HIS A 34 -11.70 -9.12 -0.38
CA HIS A 34 -11.76 -10.57 -0.31
C HIS A 34 -10.59 -11.19 0.46
N VAL A 35 -10.85 -12.25 1.23
CA VAL A 35 -9.85 -12.94 2.07
C VAL A 35 -8.66 -13.48 1.28
N ARG A 36 -8.84 -13.79 -0.02
CA ARG A 36 -7.75 -14.19 -0.91
C ARG A 36 -6.73 -13.07 -1.11
N ASN A 37 -7.20 -11.83 -1.28
CA ASN A 37 -6.34 -10.66 -1.45
C ASN A 37 -5.59 -10.37 -0.16
N LEU A 38 -6.31 -10.41 0.97
CA LEU A 38 -5.70 -10.30 2.29
C LEU A 38 -4.63 -11.37 2.53
N LYS A 39 -4.89 -12.64 2.22
CA LYS A 39 -3.91 -13.73 2.37
C LYS A 39 -2.68 -13.53 1.48
N ALA A 40 -2.86 -13.07 0.24
CA ALA A 40 -1.75 -12.77 -0.65
C ALA A 40 -0.88 -11.64 -0.08
N PHE A 41 -1.51 -10.57 0.43
CA PHE A 41 -0.82 -9.46 1.08
C PHE A 41 -0.10 -9.89 2.37
N LEU A 42 -0.75 -10.65 3.25
CA LEU A 42 -0.13 -11.14 4.49
C LEU A 42 1.09 -12.03 4.20
N SER A 43 1.00 -12.91 3.20
CA SER A 43 2.15 -13.71 2.77
C SER A 43 3.33 -12.84 2.34
N LEU A 44 3.08 -11.69 1.72
CA LEU A 44 4.11 -10.73 1.33
C LEU A 44 4.66 -9.97 2.54
N ARG A 45 3.76 -9.40 3.35
CA ARG A 45 4.07 -8.56 4.53
C ARG A 45 4.87 -9.31 5.59
N ASP A 46 4.52 -10.56 5.84
CA ASP A 46 5.10 -11.32 6.94
C ASP A 46 6.49 -11.87 6.59
N ASN A 47 6.81 -11.98 5.29
CA ASN A 47 8.06 -12.59 4.81
C ASN A 47 9.01 -11.62 4.09
N ASN A 48 8.66 -10.35 3.92
CA ASN A 48 9.52 -9.35 3.27
C ASN A 48 10.06 -8.31 4.28
N PRO A 49 11.39 -8.08 4.34
CA PRO A 49 12.01 -7.13 5.28
C PRO A 49 11.55 -5.68 5.14
N VAL A 50 11.03 -5.28 3.97
CA VAL A 50 10.55 -3.90 3.76
C VAL A 50 9.43 -3.52 4.73
N PHE A 51 8.73 -4.51 5.31
CA PHE A 51 7.67 -4.30 6.28
C PHE A 51 8.14 -4.29 7.74
N ASP A 52 9.42 -4.50 8.04
CA ASP A 52 9.87 -4.68 9.42
C ASP A 52 9.62 -3.43 10.28
N GLU A 53 9.93 -2.24 9.76
CA GLU A 53 9.63 -0.99 10.47
C GLU A 53 8.12 -0.73 10.55
N ALA A 54 7.34 -1.03 9.50
CA ALA A 54 5.89 -0.90 9.55
C ALA A 54 5.27 -1.80 10.63
N LYS A 55 5.67 -3.08 10.69
CA LYS A 55 5.21 -4.04 11.69
C LYS A 55 5.58 -3.61 13.11
N LYS A 56 6.81 -3.10 13.30
CA LYS A 56 7.31 -2.62 14.59
C LYS A 56 6.48 -1.45 15.15
N HIS A 57 5.94 -0.60 14.28
CA HIS A 57 5.06 0.50 14.66
C HIS A 57 3.56 0.12 14.66
N GLY A 58 3.23 -1.15 14.38
CA GLY A 58 1.84 -1.62 14.33
C GLY A 58 1.08 -1.24 13.06
N TYR A 59 1.78 -0.74 12.04
CA TYR A 59 1.17 -0.32 10.78
C TYR A 59 0.80 -1.52 9.89
N ALA A 60 -0.22 -1.31 9.06
CA ALA A 60 -0.62 -2.30 8.07
C ALA A 60 0.45 -2.49 6.99
N GLY A 61 1.17 -1.43 6.60
CA GLY A 61 2.13 -1.45 5.50
C GLY A 61 1.45 -1.33 4.13
N ILE A 62 0.43 -0.48 4.03
CA ILE A 62 -0.25 -0.13 2.78
C ILE A 62 -0.21 1.39 2.57
N PRO A 63 -0.21 1.89 1.32
CA PRO A 63 -0.15 1.13 0.07
C PRO A 63 1.18 0.39 -0.09
N CYS A 64 1.13 -0.84 -0.61
CA CYS A 64 2.29 -1.67 -0.90
C CYS A 64 2.39 -1.90 -2.41
N PHE A 65 3.58 -1.71 -2.96
CA PHE A 65 3.82 -1.81 -4.39
C PHE A 65 4.72 -3.01 -4.70
N VAL A 66 4.27 -3.87 -5.62
CA VAL A 66 5.10 -4.89 -6.25
C VAL A 66 5.45 -4.41 -7.65
N LEU A 67 6.71 -4.05 -7.85
CA LEU A 67 7.21 -3.51 -9.10
C LEU A 67 7.31 -4.60 -10.17
N GLU A 68 7.52 -4.18 -11.42
CA GLU A 68 7.56 -5.10 -12.58
C GLU A 68 8.72 -6.10 -12.53
N ASP A 69 9.79 -5.75 -11.81
CA ASP A 69 10.95 -6.63 -11.56
C ASP A 69 10.79 -7.52 -10.31
N GLY A 70 9.62 -7.47 -9.66
CA GLY A 70 9.31 -8.26 -8.47
C GLY A 70 9.80 -7.65 -7.15
N ARG A 71 10.49 -6.50 -7.16
CA ARG A 71 10.82 -5.78 -5.92
C ARG A 71 9.56 -5.27 -5.25
N VAL A 72 9.58 -5.28 -3.92
CA VAL A 72 8.48 -4.79 -3.08
C VAL A 72 8.92 -3.51 -2.40
N THR A 73 8.04 -2.51 -2.39
CA THR A 73 8.30 -1.21 -1.76
C THR A 73 7.04 -0.64 -1.13
N LEU A 74 7.23 0.20 -0.12
CA LEU A 74 6.17 1.00 0.50
C LEU A 74 6.26 2.48 0.10
N THR A 75 7.15 2.81 -0.83
CA THR A 75 7.41 4.18 -1.29
C THR A 75 6.71 4.41 -2.64
N PRO A 76 5.66 5.26 -2.71
CA PRO A 76 4.93 5.52 -3.95
C PRO A 76 5.82 6.00 -5.10
N GLU A 77 6.86 6.77 -4.82
CA GLU A 77 7.77 7.35 -5.81
C GLU A 77 8.56 6.27 -6.57
N GLU A 78 8.88 5.16 -5.92
CA GLU A 78 9.55 4.02 -6.58
C GLU A 78 8.62 3.29 -7.55
N ALA A 79 7.30 3.42 -7.38
CA ALA A 79 6.30 2.97 -8.34
C ALA A 79 5.97 4.04 -9.41
N GLY A 80 6.59 5.22 -9.36
CA GLY A 80 6.29 6.35 -10.25
C GLY A 80 5.05 7.14 -9.88
N LEU A 81 4.65 7.09 -8.61
CA LEU A 81 3.48 7.78 -8.04
C LEU A 81 3.94 8.81 -7.01
N LYS A 82 3.00 9.59 -6.47
CA LYS A 82 3.26 10.58 -5.42
C LYS A 82 2.69 10.12 -4.09
N SER A 83 3.36 10.44 -2.98
CA SER A 83 2.81 10.36 -1.62
C SER A 83 1.87 11.53 -1.31
N GLN A 84 1.02 11.37 -0.30
CA GLN A 84 0.29 12.52 0.26
C GLN A 84 1.25 13.52 0.94
N GLU A 85 0.80 14.76 1.05
CA GLU A 85 1.53 15.80 1.79
C GLU A 85 1.47 15.58 3.31
N ALA A 86 2.45 16.11 4.03
CA ALA A 86 2.50 16.07 5.48
C ALA A 86 1.26 16.75 6.09
N GLY A 87 0.54 16.02 6.95
CA GLY A 87 -0.69 16.50 7.60
C GLY A 87 -2.00 16.04 6.95
N ALA A 88 -1.94 15.16 5.94
CA ALA A 88 -3.11 14.47 5.42
C ALA A 88 -3.78 13.58 6.50
N PRO A 89 -5.09 13.27 6.35
CA PRO A 89 -5.79 12.35 7.23
C PRO A 89 -5.09 11.00 7.30
N SER A 90 -5.10 10.36 8.47
CA SER A 90 -4.52 9.04 8.66
C SER A 90 -5.51 8.04 9.27
N CYS A 91 -5.18 6.76 9.15
CA CYS A 91 -5.99 5.65 9.66
C CYS A 91 -5.43 5.03 10.94
N SER A 92 -4.53 5.71 11.64
CA SER A 92 -3.89 5.20 12.85
C SER A 92 -4.88 5.06 14.00
N LEU A 93 -4.66 4.03 14.82
CA LEU A 93 -5.51 3.73 15.97
C LEU A 93 -5.42 4.77 17.09
N ASP A 94 -4.30 5.50 17.18
CA ASP A 94 -4.05 6.56 18.17
C ASP A 94 -4.22 7.98 17.60
N GLY A 95 -4.57 8.09 16.31
CA GLY A 95 -4.73 9.35 15.60
C GLY A 95 -3.43 10.09 15.30
N LYS A 96 -2.26 9.42 15.36
CA LYS A 96 -0.95 10.01 15.03
C LYS A 96 -0.25 9.20 13.95
N GLY A 97 0.12 9.84 12.83
CA GLY A 97 0.80 9.16 11.72
C GLY A 97 -0.09 8.11 11.04
N CYS A 98 0.50 7.24 10.21
CA CYS A 98 -0.20 6.17 9.46
C CYS A 98 -0.82 5.12 10.38
#